data_AF-D1YFZ2-F1
#
_entry.id   AF-D1YFZ2-F1
#
_cell.length_a   1.000
_cell.length_b   1.000
_cell.length_c   1.000
_cell.angle_alpha   90.00
_cell.angle_beta   90.00
_cell.angle_gamma   90.00
#
_symmetry.space_group_name_H-M   'P 1'
#
loop_
_entity.id
_entity.type
_entity.pdbx_description
1 polymer ?
#
loop_
_entity_poly.entity_id
_entity_poly.type
_entity_poly.pdbx_seq_one_letter_code
_entity_poly.pdbx_strand_id
1 'polypeptide(L)' 'MGTTALSRLLDHKYEISKVHGKIIKNTSILELNDKKDGYVWSKEKYTVVPQYHPAAVFYNRKLTDIIAQDWLNVKPLI' A
#
# COMPACT_ATOMS: atom_id res chain seq x y z
N MET A 1 4.86 0.77 3.65
CA MET A 1 3.71 0.05 4.26
C MET A 1 2.98 0.97 5.22
N GLY A 2 1.71 0.72 5.50
CA GLY A 2 0.86 1.58 6.33
C GLY A 2 0.19 2.74 5.60
N THR A 3 -0.66 3.48 6.33
CA THR A 3 -1.53 4.53 5.78
C THR A 3 -0.75 5.64 5.06
N THR A 4 0.32 6.17 5.66
CA THR A 4 1.08 7.27 5.06
C THR A 4 1.64 6.92 3.68
N ALA A 5 2.22 5.72 3.54
CA ALA A 5 2.74 5.26 2.25
C ALA A 5 1.61 5.05 1.22
N LEU A 6 0.48 4.49 1.66
CA LEU A 6 -0.69 4.29 0.80
C LEU A 6 -1.24 5.63 0.30
N SER A 7 -1.46 6.59 1.19
CA SER A 7 -1.94 7.93 0.84
C SER A 7 -0.96 8.68 -0.05
N ARG A 8 0.34 8.52 0.19
CA ARG A 8 1.37 9.12 -0.65
C ARG A 8 1.34 8.59 -2.09
N LEU A 9 1.09 7.30 -2.29
CA LEU A 9 1.09 6.67 -3.62
C LEU A 9 -0.25 6.80 -4.35
N LEU A 10 -1.37 6.66 -3.63
CA LEU A 10 -2.70 6.53 -4.21
C LEU A 10 -3.66 7.66 -3.82
N ASP A 11 -3.11 8.73 -3.25
CA ASP A 11 -3.87 9.83 -2.65
C ASP A 11 -4.72 9.35 -1.43
N HIS A 12 -5.41 10.25 -0.75
CA HIS A 12 -6.20 9.95 0.45
C HIS A 12 -7.52 9.20 0.19
N LYS A 13 -7.61 8.48 -0.94
CA LYS A 13 -8.82 7.76 -1.37
C LYS A 13 -9.02 6.41 -0.68
N TYR A 14 -7.95 5.86 -0.10
CA TYR A 14 -7.95 4.52 0.47
C TYR A 14 -7.66 4.54 1.96
N GLU A 15 -8.38 3.70 2.70
CA GLU A 15 -8.18 3.48 4.12
C GLU A 15 -7.53 2.11 4.32
N ILE A 16 -6.37 2.07 5.00
CA ILE A 16 -5.59 0.83 5.10
C ILE A 16 -6.38 -0.32 5.75
N SER A 17 -7.26 0.00 6.72
CA SER A 17 -8.13 -0.96 7.40
C SER A 17 -9.12 -1.67 6.47
N LYS A 18 -9.43 -1.09 5.30
CA LYS A 18 -10.37 -1.64 4.33
C LYS A 18 -9.71 -2.32 3.14
N VAL A 19 -8.42 -2.04 2.90
CA VAL A 19 -7.73 -2.48 1.67
C VAL A 19 -6.42 -3.23 1.91
N HIS A 20 -6.01 -3.46 3.16
CA HIS A 20 -4.88 -4.33 3.45
C HIS A 20 -5.07 -5.72 2.81
N GLY A 21 -3.99 -6.31 2.32
CA GLY A 21 -3.98 -7.65 1.70
C GLY A 21 -4.66 -7.73 0.32
N LYS A 22 -5.28 -6.67 -0.18
CA LYS A 22 -5.92 -6.65 -1.51
C LYS A 22 -4.91 -6.36 -2.61
N ILE A 23 -5.06 -7.06 -3.74
CA ILE A 23 -4.25 -6.82 -4.94
C ILE A 23 -4.96 -5.77 -5.79
N ILE A 24 -4.39 -4.57 -5.90
CA ILE A 24 -4.90 -3.48 -6.75
C ILE A 24 -4.07 -3.44 -8.02
N LYS A 25 -4.59 -4.01 -9.12
CA LYS A 25 -3.88 -4.11 -10.41
C LYS A 25 -4.03 -2.83 -11.24
N ASN A 26 -3.17 -2.70 -12.26
CA ASN A 26 -3.26 -1.68 -13.31
C ASN A 26 -3.44 -0.24 -12.78
N THR A 27 -2.72 0.10 -11.72
CA THR A 27 -2.91 1.36 -10.97
C THR A 27 -1.74 2.30 -11.23
N SER A 28 -2.03 3.56 -11.58
CA SER A 28 -1.02 4.63 -11.57
C SER A 28 -0.73 5.06 -10.14
N ILE A 29 0.50 5.46 -9.85
CA ILE A 29 0.93 5.97 -8.54
C ILE A 29 1.44 7.41 -8.66
N LEU A 30 1.45 8.14 -7.55
CA LEU A 30 2.04 9.48 -7.49
C LEU A 30 3.57 9.39 -7.37
N GLU A 31 4.27 9.91 -8.36
CA GLU A 31 5.72 10.01 -8.42
C GLU A 31 6.17 11.46 -8.21
N LEU A 32 7.38 11.66 -7.66
CA LEU A 32 7.96 12.99 -7.51
C LEU A 32 8.23 13.57 -8.90
N ASN A 33 7.79 14.81 -9.14
CA ASN A 33 8.05 15.47 -10.41
C ASN A 33 9.53 15.86 -10.56
N ASP A 34 9.97 16.17 -11.77
CA ASP A 34 11.37 16.52 -12.06
C ASP A 34 11.85 17.78 -11.31
N LYS A 35 10.92 18.70 -11.04
CA LYS A 35 11.17 19.94 -10.28
C LYS A 35 11.32 19.71 -8.77
N LYS A 36 10.99 18.50 -8.28
CA LYS A 36 11.02 18.10 -6.86
C LYS A 36 10.15 18.97 -5.95
N ASP A 37 9.13 19.61 -6.49
CA ASP A 37 8.21 20.52 -5.78
C ASP A 37 6.78 19.98 -5.69
N GLY A 38 6.51 18.81 -6.28
CA GLY A 38 5.18 18.22 -6.27
C GLY A 38 5.14 16.79 -6.80
N TYR A 39 3.92 16.27 -6.93
CA TYR A 39 3.67 14.91 -7.37
C TYR A 39 2.81 14.87 -8.61
N VAL A 40 3.12 13.93 -9.51
CA VAL A 40 2.36 13.67 -10.74
C VAL A 40 2.04 12.18 -10.85
N TRP A 41 0.94 11.85 -11.50
CA TRP A 41 0.59 10.45 -11.73
C TRP A 41 1.54 9.80 -12.74
N SER A 42 1.98 8.58 -12.42
CA SER A 42 2.80 7.76 -13.28
C SER A 42 2.07 7.39 -14.57
N LYS A 43 2.82 7.35 -15.68
CA LYS A 43 2.35 6.76 -16.94
C LYS A 43 2.30 5.23 -16.84
N GLU A 44 3.29 4.66 -16.17
CA GLU A 44 3.39 3.22 -15.91
C GLU A 44 2.28 2.75 -14.97
N LYS A 45 1.91 1.48 -15.14
CA LYS A 45 0.85 0.82 -14.39
C LYS A 45 1.44 -0.24 -13.48
N TYR A 46 1.12 -0.14 -12.20
CA TYR A 46 1.66 -0.98 -11.16
C TYR A 46 0.58 -1.89 -10.57
N THR A 47 1.02 -3.01 -10.01
CA THR A 47 0.24 -3.76 -9.04
C THR A 47 0.62 -3.28 -7.65
N VAL A 48 -0.33 -2.71 -6.92
CA VAL A 48 -0.13 -2.20 -5.56
C VAL A 48 -0.81 -3.16 -4.58
N VAL A 49 -0.07 -3.61 -3.58
CA VAL A 49 -0.61 -4.41 -2.47
C VAL A 49 -0.49 -3.60 -1.18
N PRO A 50 -1.56 -2.94 -0.70
CA PRO A 50 -1.54 -2.26 0.58
C PRO A 50 -1.37 -3.28 1.70
N GLN A 51 -0.54 -2.93 2.68
CA GLN A 51 -0.37 -3.73 3.88
C GLN A 51 -0.20 -2.84 5.10
N TYR A 52 -0.61 -3.35 6.26
CA TYR A 52 -0.33 -2.70 7.53
C TYR A 52 1.17 -2.47 7.72
N HIS A 53 1.52 -1.41 8.45
CA HIS A 53 2.90 -1.20 8.85
C HIS A 53 3.30 -2.29 9.87
N PRO A 54 4.45 -2.98 9.74
CA PRO A 54 4.82 -4.07 10.65
C PRO A 54 4.82 -3.65 12.12
N ALA A 55 5.26 -2.42 12.44
CA ALA A 55 5.25 -1.90 13.81
C ALA A 55 3.83 -1.76 14.43
N ALA A 56 2.74 -1.85 13.66
CA ALA A 56 1.38 -1.79 14.19
C ALA A 56 1.07 -2.95 15.16
N VAL A 57 1.78 -4.08 15.04
CA VAL A 57 1.63 -5.23 15.94
C VAL A 57 2.02 -4.92 17.39
N PHE A 58 2.86 -3.91 17.62
CA PHE A 58 3.22 -3.49 18.98
C PHE A 58 2.03 -2.88 19.73
N TYR A 59 1.09 -2.28 19.01
CA TYR A 59 -0.10 -1.65 19.57
C TYR A 59 -1.34 -2.55 19.47
N ASN A 60 -1.39 -3.43 18.47
CA ASN A 60 -2.48 -4.40 18.29
C ASN A 60 -1.92 -5.75 17.84
N ARG A 61 -1.64 -6.63 18.81
CA ARG A 61 -1.07 -7.96 18.55
C ARG A 61 -1.94 -8.85 17.65
N LYS A 62 -3.25 -8.61 17.57
CA LYS A 62 -4.14 -9.35 16.65
C LYS A 62 -3.80 -9.13 15.18
N LEU A 63 -3.10 -8.03 14.86
CA LEU A 63 -2.63 -7.75 13.51
C LEU A 63 -1.56 -8.72 13.03
N THR A 64 -0.86 -9.44 13.92
CA THR A 64 0.19 -10.39 13.53
C THR A 64 -0.36 -11.47 12.59
N ASP A 65 -1.47 -12.10 12.97
CA ASP A 65 -2.09 -13.15 12.16
C ASP A 65 -2.68 -12.58 10.87
N ILE A 66 -3.28 -11.39 10.94
CA ILE A 66 -3.84 -10.69 9.78
C ILE A 66 -2.75 -10.40 8.74
N ILE A 67 -1.61 -9.84 9.18
CA ILE A 67 -0.48 -9.55 8.30
C ILE A 67 0.06 -10.85 7.68
N ALA A 68 0.20 -11.91 8.48
CA ALA A 68 0.64 -13.20 7.97
C ALA A 68 -0.31 -13.76 6.89
N GLN A 69 -1.62 -13.62 7.08
CA GLN A 69 -2.61 -14.01 6.07
C GLN A 69 -2.54 -13.12 4.81
N ASP A 70 -2.38 -11.81 4.97
CA ASP A 70 -2.23 -10.88 3.83
C ASP A 70 -1.05 -11.26 2.92
N TRP A 71 0.05 -11.77 3.50
CA TRP A 71 1.20 -12.26 2.73
C TRP A 71 0.90 -13.48 1.85
N LEU A 72 -0.07 -14.31 2.23
CA LEU A 72 -0.48 -15.44 1.39
C LEU A 72 -1.11 -14.96 0.07
N ASN A 73 -1.75 -13.77 0.06
CA ASN A 73 -2.27 -13.16 -1.15
C ASN A 73 -1.17 -12.63 -2.06
N VAL A 74 0.01 -12.30 -1.51
CA VAL A 74 1.17 -11.82 -2.28
C VAL A 74 1.94 -12.97 -2.91
N LYS A 75 2.02 -14.12 -2.23
CA LYS A 75 2.78 -15.30 -2.67
C LYS A 75 2.61 -15.66 -4.16
N PRO A 76 1.43 -15.58 -4.80
CA PRO A 76 1.27 -15.89 -6.22
C PRO A 76 1.83 -14.84 -7.19
N LEU A 77 2.28 -13.68 -6.70
CA LEU A 77 2.78 -12.56 -7.52
C LEU A 77 4.32 -12.50 -7.60
N ILE A 78 5.02 -13.39 -6.90
CA ILE A 78 6.48 -13.44 -6.74
C ILE A 78 7.05 -14.78 -7.17
#